data_AF-A0A3D4D921-F1
#
_entry.id   AF-A0A3D4D921-F1
#
_cell.length_a   1.000
_cell.length_b   1.000
_cell.length_c   1.000
_cell.angle_alpha   90.00
_cell.angle_beta   90.00
_cell.angle_gamma   90.00
#
_symmetry.space_group_name_H-M   'P 1'
#
loop_
_entity.id
_entity.type
_entity.pdbx_description
1 polymer ?
#
loop_
_entity_poly.entity_id
_entity_poly.type
_entity_poly.pdbx_seq_one_letter_code
_entity_poly.pdbx_strand_id
1 'polypeptide(L)'
;MNDLKEEKGTREELRRSQAAPRRSGGGLKRALMVILALVVVLAVVVAAAWKDLSSLDGVRRLFSYNKVTQDEQGKVEMYSFSNDRSNTFALLGDHLIVASTTGVSIYSSSGSVVDSMSVKLTNPAIAVGGQTAAVYDIGGQTLLIYSASGLVRDMSGECSGNILSVSVNSSDYLALNAEKSGYKSAVTVYDASGEKTFAFNSSEHYVIDAVVMRDCKRMAAVTLGESDGTFADTVSIYSLGSDKADSVNTLTGSLLLSLDSVAGTLSCLTDESLTLFSSDGTLSGSYRYEYPYLRGSSMGGDNYAALLLSRYRSGSTMKLVTVSSDGTEMASLDSSQEVLSMSAAGKYIAVLYSDSLVLYTPQLQEYARLDATEYARSVIMREDGTAVLIGSSSAWLYIP
;
A
#
# COMPACT_ATOMS: atom_id res chain seq x y z
N MET A 1 -16.16 -30.57 96.56
CA MET A 1 -17.50 -30.29 96.00
C MET A 1 -17.69 -28.79 95.93
N ASN A 2 -16.97 -28.12 95.01
CA ASN A 2 -17.12 -26.69 94.74
C ASN A 2 -16.50 -26.22 93.39
N ASP A 3 -16.34 -27.11 92.40
CA ASP A 3 -15.75 -26.75 91.10
C ASP A 3 -16.69 -27.00 89.90
N LEU A 4 -17.98 -27.24 90.14
CA LEU A 4 -18.96 -27.52 89.08
C LEU A 4 -20.04 -26.44 88.93
N LYS A 5 -19.90 -25.31 89.64
CA LYS A 5 -20.83 -24.16 89.54
C LYS A 5 -20.26 -22.94 88.83
N GLU A 6 -18.95 -22.86 88.60
CA GLU A 6 -18.35 -21.74 87.84
C GLU A 6 -18.33 -21.95 86.32
N GLU A 7 -18.50 -23.17 85.83
CA GLU A 7 -18.39 -23.47 84.40
C GLU A 7 -19.73 -23.34 83.62
N LYS A 8 -20.86 -23.16 84.34
CA LYS A 8 -22.18 -22.95 83.71
C LYS A 8 -22.56 -21.47 83.58
N GLY A 9 -22.02 -20.58 84.42
CA GLY A 9 -22.27 -19.13 84.32
C GLY A 9 -21.55 -18.48 83.14
N THR A 10 -20.35 -18.95 82.81
CA THR A 10 -19.54 -18.42 81.70
C THR A 10 -20.03 -18.85 80.32
N ARG A 11 -20.79 -19.96 80.22
CA ARG A 11 -21.31 -20.45 78.93
C ARG A 11 -22.59 -19.75 78.45
N GLU A 12 -23.33 -19.08 79.33
CA GLU A 12 -24.51 -18.30 78.92
C GLU A 12 -24.18 -16.83 78.58
N GLU A 13 -23.13 -16.24 79.16
CA GLU A 13 -22.67 -14.90 78.78
C GLU A 13 -21.90 -14.86 77.44
N LEU A 14 -21.26 -15.97 77.06
CA LEU A 14 -20.62 -16.13 75.75
C LEU A 14 -21.61 -16.38 74.60
N ARG A 15 -22.87 -16.75 74.90
CA ARG A 15 -23.92 -16.93 73.88
C ARG A 15 -24.73 -15.65 73.59
N ARG A 16 -24.66 -14.63 74.45
CA ARG A 16 -25.36 -13.34 74.25
C ARG A 16 -24.53 -12.26 73.56
N SER A 17 -23.23 -12.46 73.37
CA SER A 17 -22.32 -11.50 72.73
C SER A 17 -22.00 -11.82 71.26
N GLN A 18 -22.56 -12.88 70.68
CA GLN A 18 -22.49 -13.17 69.24
C GLN A 18 -23.81 -12.84 68.53
N ALA A 19 -24.19 -11.57 68.52
CA ALA A 19 -25.06 -11.02 67.49
C ALA A 19 -24.24 -10.04 66.64
N ALA A 20 -23.34 -10.58 65.82
CA ALA A 20 -22.65 -9.81 64.79
C ALA A 20 -23.55 -9.69 63.54
N PRO A 21 -23.58 -8.52 62.88
CA PRO A 21 -24.62 -8.14 61.96
C PRO A 21 -24.57 -8.97 60.67
N ARG A 22 -25.75 -9.21 60.08
CA ARG A 22 -25.89 -9.74 58.72
C ARG A 22 -24.97 -8.95 57.79
N ARG A 23 -23.85 -9.56 57.36
CA ARG A 23 -23.00 -9.02 56.28
C ARG A 23 -23.87 -8.95 55.03
N SER A 24 -24.31 -7.72 54.74
CA SER A 24 -25.08 -7.39 53.56
C SER A 24 -24.30 -7.81 52.31
N GLY A 25 -25.02 -8.32 51.31
CA GLY A 25 -24.50 -8.61 49.97
C GLY A 25 -24.06 -7.37 49.19
N GLY A 26 -23.48 -6.38 49.87
CA GLY A 26 -22.95 -5.15 49.31
C GLY A 26 -21.51 -5.27 48.82
N GLY A 27 -20.72 -6.23 49.29
CA GLY A 27 -19.33 -6.41 48.84
C GLY A 27 -19.24 -6.87 47.38
N LEU A 28 -20.03 -7.88 47.00
CA LEU A 28 -20.09 -8.37 45.62
C LEU A 28 -20.70 -7.31 44.68
N LYS A 29 -21.75 -6.59 45.12
CA LYS A 29 -22.36 -5.50 44.35
C LYS A 29 -21.42 -4.31 44.18
N ARG A 30 -20.60 -3.99 45.18
CA ARG A 30 -19.56 -2.94 45.09
C ARG A 30 -18.42 -3.38 44.17
N ALA A 31 -17.96 -4.63 44.25
CA ALA A 31 -16.96 -5.16 43.34
C ALA A 31 -17.48 -5.19 41.88
N LEU A 32 -18.72 -5.61 41.66
CA LEU A 32 -19.36 -5.58 40.34
C LEU A 32 -19.54 -4.15 39.82
N MET A 33 -19.90 -3.20 40.69
CA MET A 33 -19.96 -1.78 40.30
C MET A 33 -18.59 -1.20 39.98
N VAL A 34 -17.53 -1.59 40.69
CA VAL A 34 -16.16 -1.16 40.40
C VAL A 34 -15.70 -1.74 39.06
N ILE A 35 -15.96 -3.03 38.79
CA ILE A 35 -15.64 -3.66 37.50
C ILE A 35 -16.44 -3.01 36.38
N LEU A 36 -17.74 -2.78 36.57
CA LEU A 36 -18.59 -2.11 35.58
C LEU A 36 -18.11 -0.69 35.33
N ALA A 37 -17.76 0.07 36.36
CA ALA A 37 -17.18 1.40 36.23
C ALA A 37 -15.84 1.34 35.48
N LEU A 38 -14.99 0.36 35.75
CA LEU A 38 -13.75 0.13 35.02
C LEU A 38 -13.99 -0.20 33.55
N VAL A 39 -14.99 -1.04 33.25
CA VAL A 39 -15.38 -1.38 31.88
C VAL A 39 -15.97 -0.17 31.16
N VAL A 40 -16.77 0.66 31.83
CA VAL A 40 -17.32 1.89 31.25
C VAL A 40 -16.23 2.92 31.04
N VAL A 41 -15.31 3.10 31.99
CA VAL A 41 -14.14 3.97 31.82
C VAL A 41 -13.26 3.46 30.69
N LEU A 42 -13.02 2.15 30.62
CA LEU A 42 -12.28 1.54 29.51
C LEU A 42 -13.01 1.72 28.19
N ALA A 43 -14.33 1.57 28.14
CA ALA A 43 -15.13 1.80 26.95
C ALA A 43 -15.15 3.27 26.52
N VAL A 44 -15.15 4.21 27.48
CA VAL A 44 -15.05 5.65 27.21
C VAL A 44 -13.63 6.02 26.76
N VAL A 45 -12.60 5.42 27.34
CA VAL A 45 -11.20 5.58 26.90
C VAL A 45 -11.02 4.98 25.51
N VAL A 46 -11.60 3.81 25.23
CA VAL A 46 -11.60 3.18 23.90
C VAL A 46 -12.44 3.98 22.91
N ALA A 47 -13.56 4.58 23.31
CA ALA A 47 -14.41 5.41 22.46
C ALA A 47 -13.80 6.80 22.19
N ALA A 48 -13.13 7.39 23.19
CA ALA A 48 -12.36 8.63 23.05
C ALA A 48 -11.10 8.39 22.21
N ALA A 49 -10.41 7.26 22.44
CA ALA A 49 -9.37 6.78 21.55
C ALA A 49 -9.95 6.49 20.17
N TRP A 50 -11.13 5.92 19.98
CA TRP A 50 -11.73 5.75 18.65
C TRP A 50 -11.96 7.07 17.90
N LYS A 51 -12.14 8.18 18.61
CA LYS A 51 -12.36 9.49 18.01
C LYS A 51 -11.06 10.22 17.61
N ASP A 52 -9.93 9.90 18.25
CA ASP A 52 -8.58 10.40 17.91
C ASP A 52 -7.65 9.36 17.25
N LEU A 53 -8.03 8.08 17.27
CA LEU A 53 -7.22 6.89 17.00
C LEU A 53 -8.03 5.91 16.14
N SER A 54 -8.47 6.36 14.98
CA SER A 54 -9.03 5.49 13.93
C SER A 54 -7.95 4.62 13.26
N SER A 55 -6.94 4.16 14.00
CA SER A 55 -6.10 3.04 13.58
C SER A 55 -5.82 2.08 14.71
N LEU A 56 -6.18 0.82 14.48
CA LEU A 56 -5.65 -0.34 15.21
C LEU A 56 -4.16 -0.57 14.93
N ASP A 57 -3.50 0.32 14.20
CA ASP A 57 -2.13 0.19 13.72
C ASP A 57 -1.13 0.19 14.88
N GLY A 58 -1.31 1.04 15.91
CA GLY A 58 -0.45 0.99 17.10
C GLY A 58 -0.51 -0.36 17.81
N VAL A 59 -1.69 -0.99 17.84
CA VAL A 59 -1.88 -2.33 18.41
C VAL A 59 -1.27 -3.40 17.49
N ARG A 60 -1.46 -3.32 16.17
CA ARG A 60 -0.81 -4.21 15.19
C ARG A 60 0.71 -4.13 15.32
N ARG A 61 1.29 -2.92 15.37
CA ARG A 61 2.73 -2.68 15.58
C ARG A 61 3.22 -3.31 16.87
N LEU A 62 2.49 -3.14 17.98
CA LEU A 62 2.85 -3.72 19.28
C LEU A 62 2.89 -5.26 19.23
N PHE A 63 2.04 -5.92 18.45
CA PHE A 63 2.09 -7.38 18.30
C PHE A 63 3.16 -7.84 17.30
N SER A 64 3.36 -7.10 16.20
CA SER A 64 4.31 -7.45 15.14
C SER A 64 5.77 -7.17 15.51
N TYR A 65 6.05 -6.11 16.28
CA TYR A 65 7.41 -5.62 16.54
C TYR A 65 7.88 -5.75 17.99
N ASN A 66 7.14 -6.44 18.86
CA ASN A 66 7.46 -6.56 20.30
C ASN A 66 8.84 -7.17 20.63
N LYS A 67 9.52 -7.78 19.65
CA LYS A 67 10.80 -8.48 19.83
C LYS A 67 11.98 -7.79 19.14
N VAL A 68 11.76 -6.63 18.51
CA VAL A 68 12.78 -5.93 17.75
C VAL A 68 13.37 -4.81 18.59
N THR A 69 14.68 -4.80 18.79
CA THR A 69 15.40 -3.71 19.45
C THR A 69 15.37 -2.48 18.55
N GLN A 70 14.52 -1.52 18.90
CA GLN A 70 14.47 -0.19 18.30
C GLN A 70 15.59 0.67 18.89
N ASP A 71 16.16 1.56 18.08
CA ASP A 71 16.96 2.67 18.61
C ASP A 71 16.06 3.77 19.22
N GLU A 72 16.67 4.81 19.78
CA GLU A 72 15.96 5.94 20.41
C GLU A 72 15.06 6.72 19.43
N GLN A 73 15.16 6.48 18.12
CA GLN A 73 14.39 7.14 17.06
C GLN A 73 13.36 6.21 16.39
N GLY A 74 13.13 5.00 16.93
CA GLY A 74 12.16 4.05 16.38
C GLY A 74 12.64 3.34 15.12
N LYS A 75 13.95 3.32 14.86
CA LYS A 75 14.55 2.70 13.69
C LYS A 75 15.04 1.28 13.97
N VAL A 76 14.94 0.44 12.92
CA VAL A 76 15.46 -0.92 12.89
C VAL A 76 16.12 -1.18 11.53
N GLU A 77 17.44 -1.37 11.49
CA GLU A 77 18.11 -1.84 10.27
C GLU A 77 17.68 -3.28 9.95
N MET A 78 17.06 -3.48 8.78
CA MET A 78 16.43 -4.75 8.43
C MET A 78 17.15 -5.42 7.27
N TYR A 79 17.42 -4.70 6.19
CA TYR A 79 17.76 -5.31 4.91
C TYR A 79 19.16 -4.91 4.48
N SER A 80 19.96 -5.88 4.02
CA SER A 80 21.25 -5.63 3.36
C SER A 80 21.23 -6.22 1.94
N PHE A 81 21.52 -5.38 0.95
CA PHE A 81 21.54 -5.75 -0.46
C PHE A 81 22.74 -5.11 -1.19
N SER A 82 23.06 -5.63 -2.36
CA SER A 82 24.13 -5.05 -3.19
C SER A 82 23.80 -3.62 -3.59
N ASN A 83 24.78 -2.72 -3.49
CA ASN A 83 24.66 -1.35 -3.99
C ASN A 83 24.68 -1.34 -5.52
N ASP A 84 23.51 -1.56 -6.11
CA ASP A 84 23.26 -1.51 -7.54
C ASP A 84 22.26 -0.38 -7.83
N ARG A 85 22.63 0.49 -8.77
CA ARG A 85 21.78 1.62 -9.19
C ARG A 85 20.53 1.17 -9.94
N SER A 86 20.54 -0.03 -10.48
CA SER A 86 19.38 -0.65 -11.14
C SER A 86 18.38 -1.31 -10.18
N ASN A 87 18.68 -1.31 -8.87
CA ASN A 87 17.75 -1.85 -7.88
C ASN A 87 16.39 -1.16 -7.94
N THR A 88 15.36 -1.96 -8.17
CA THR A 88 13.95 -1.62 -8.03
C THR A 88 13.40 -2.37 -6.83
N PHE A 89 12.51 -1.72 -6.08
CA PHE A 89 12.03 -2.19 -4.78
C PHE A 89 10.52 -2.24 -4.76
N ALA A 90 9.96 -3.26 -4.12
CA ALA A 90 8.54 -3.32 -3.82
C ALA A 90 8.30 -4.13 -2.55
N LEU A 91 7.19 -3.87 -1.87
CA LEU A 91 6.74 -4.68 -0.74
C LEU A 91 5.68 -5.68 -1.18
N LEU A 92 5.86 -6.96 -0.84
CA LEU A 92 4.84 -8.00 -0.95
C LEU A 92 4.42 -8.43 0.45
N GLY A 93 3.32 -7.86 0.93
CA GLY A 93 3.00 -7.86 2.36
C GLY A 93 4.14 -7.22 3.15
N ASP A 94 4.76 -7.98 4.05
CA ASP A 94 5.88 -7.50 4.87
C ASP A 94 7.26 -7.89 4.30
N HIS A 95 7.30 -8.42 3.08
CA HIS A 95 8.55 -8.86 2.43
C HIS A 95 9.04 -7.80 1.46
N LEU A 96 10.34 -7.50 1.49
CA LEU A 96 10.97 -6.61 0.52
C LEU A 96 11.48 -7.42 -0.67
N ILE A 97 10.98 -7.10 -1.87
CA ILE A 97 11.52 -7.60 -3.13
C ILE A 97 12.52 -6.57 -3.66
N VAL A 98 13.72 -7.05 -4.00
CA VAL A 98 14.78 -6.27 -4.65
C VAL A 98 15.08 -6.93 -5.99
N ALA A 99 14.81 -6.23 -7.09
CA ALA A 99 15.14 -6.67 -8.44
C ALA A 99 16.20 -5.76 -9.05
N SER A 100 17.21 -6.32 -9.68
CA SER A 100 18.31 -5.59 -10.33
C SER A 100 18.64 -6.21 -11.68
N THR A 101 19.59 -5.62 -12.39
CA THR A 101 20.08 -6.19 -13.67
C THR A 101 20.77 -7.56 -13.51
N THR A 102 21.09 -7.98 -12.28
CA THR A 102 21.86 -9.20 -12.00
C THR A 102 21.09 -10.26 -11.22
N GLY A 103 19.93 -9.91 -10.65
CA GLY A 103 19.10 -10.89 -9.96
C GLY A 103 17.90 -10.32 -9.23
N VAL A 104 17.21 -11.21 -8.55
CA VAL A 104 16.05 -10.92 -7.69
C VAL A 104 16.30 -11.51 -6.32
N SER A 105 15.98 -10.77 -5.27
CA SER A 105 16.07 -11.23 -3.88
C SER A 105 14.80 -10.85 -3.12
N ILE A 106 14.33 -11.76 -2.28
CA ILE A 106 13.20 -11.53 -1.37
C ILE A 106 13.72 -11.58 0.06
N TYR A 107 13.42 -10.54 0.81
CA TYR A 107 13.76 -10.44 2.21
C TYR A 107 12.49 -10.49 3.05
N SER A 108 12.51 -11.32 4.10
CA SER A 108 11.45 -11.40 5.11
C SER A 108 11.42 -10.15 5.98
N SER A 109 10.33 -9.95 6.73
CA SER A 109 10.18 -8.82 7.66
C SER A 109 11.24 -8.72 8.76
N SER A 110 12.01 -9.78 9.00
CA SER A 110 13.16 -9.81 9.92
C SER A 110 14.49 -9.55 9.23
N GLY A 111 14.50 -9.21 7.94
CA GLY A 111 15.71 -8.93 7.19
C GLY A 111 16.42 -10.12 6.55
N SER A 112 15.95 -11.34 6.84
CA SER A 112 16.57 -12.57 6.30
C SER A 112 16.16 -12.80 4.85
N VAL A 113 17.12 -13.20 4.02
CA VAL A 113 16.88 -13.60 2.62
C VAL A 113 16.03 -14.88 2.61
N VAL A 114 14.84 -14.78 2.03
CA VAL A 114 13.92 -15.90 1.80
C VAL A 114 14.26 -16.62 0.51
N ASP A 115 14.51 -15.85 -0.55
CA ASP A 115 14.85 -16.36 -1.87
C ASP A 115 15.83 -15.40 -2.58
N SER A 116 16.68 -15.96 -3.43
CA SER A 116 17.66 -15.21 -4.22
C SER A 116 17.98 -15.94 -5.51
N MET A 117 17.61 -15.33 -6.63
CA MET A 117 17.80 -15.88 -7.97
C MET A 117 18.70 -14.97 -8.80
N SER A 118 19.77 -15.54 -9.37
CA SER A 118 20.56 -14.85 -10.39
C SER A 118 19.83 -14.92 -11.73
N VAL A 119 19.42 -13.77 -12.23
CA VAL A 119 18.74 -13.61 -13.52
C VAL A 119 19.17 -12.29 -14.13
N LYS A 120 19.41 -12.29 -15.43
CA LYS A 120 19.79 -11.08 -16.15
C LYS A 120 18.53 -10.33 -16.55
N LEU A 121 18.40 -9.10 -16.06
CA LEU A 121 17.37 -8.15 -16.45
C LEU A 121 18.05 -6.93 -17.07
N THR A 122 17.44 -6.30 -18.07
CA THR A 122 17.96 -5.08 -18.68
C THR A 122 17.32 -3.84 -18.04
N ASN A 123 16.00 -3.86 -17.93
CA ASN A 123 15.16 -2.83 -17.34
C ASN A 123 14.21 -3.50 -16.33
N PRO A 124 14.69 -3.84 -15.11
CA PRO A 124 13.89 -4.55 -14.13
C PRO A 124 12.71 -3.71 -13.67
N ALA A 125 11.54 -4.33 -13.56
CA ALA A 125 10.33 -3.73 -13.01
C ALA A 125 9.56 -4.74 -12.13
N ILE A 126 8.74 -4.22 -11.23
CA ILE A 126 7.97 -5.02 -10.27
C ILE A 126 6.52 -4.54 -10.26
N ALA A 127 5.57 -5.46 -10.45
CA ALA A 127 4.14 -5.23 -10.27
C ALA A 127 3.63 -6.08 -9.11
N VAL A 128 3.04 -5.47 -8.09
CA VAL A 128 2.61 -6.15 -6.86
C VAL A 128 1.11 -6.39 -6.88
N GLY A 129 0.71 -7.62 -6.64
CA GLY A 129 -0.67 -8.05 -6.46
C GLY A 129 -1.09 -8.16 -5.00
N GLY A 130 -2.01 -9.08 -4.72
CA GLY A 130 -2.49 -9.35 -3.37
C GLY A 130 -1.53 -10.23 -2.58
N GLN A 131 -1.17 -11.39 -3.14
CA GLN A 131 -0.29 -12.39 -2.53
C GLN A 131 0.93 -12.71 -3.41
N THR A 132 0.95 -12.19 -4.63
CA THR A 132 2.05 -12.38 -5.58
C THR A 132 2.61 -11.06 -6.07
N ALA A 133 3.81 -11.11 -6.65
CA ALA A 133 4.39 -10.01 -7.40
C ALA A 133 5.02 -10.54 -8.68
N ALA A 134 4.83 -9.83 -9.78
CA ALA A 134 5.53 -10.08 -11.04
C ALA A 134 6.82 -9.25 -11.08
N VAL A 135 7.95 -9.91 -11.25
CA VAL A 135 9.24 -9.29 -11.56
C VAL A 135 9.56 -9.55 -13.03
N TYR A 136 9.76 -8.50 -13.80
CA TYR A 136 9.86 -8.61 -15.27
C TYR A 136 10.89 -7.66 -15.87
N ASP A 137 11.31 -7.98 -17.10
CA ASP A 137 12.27 -7.17 -17.87
C ASP A 137 11.54 -6.36 -18.96
N ILE A 138 11.45 -5.04 -18.80
CA ILE A 138 10.84 -4.18 -19.84
C ILE A 138 11.72 -4.20 -21.09
N GLY A 139 11.11 -4.56 -22.23
CA GLY A 139 11.81 -4.81 -23.50
C GLY A 139 12.50 -6.17 -23.59
N GLY A 140 12.47 -6.98 -22.52
CA GLY A 140 12.92 -8.37 -22.50
C GLY A 140 11.74 -9.35 -22.49
N GLN A 141 12.01 -10.63 -22.19
CA GLN A 141 10.97 -11.68 -22.10
C GLN A 141 10.94 -12.35 -20.73
N THR A 142 11.77 -11.90 -19.78
CA THR A 142 11.78 -12.47 -18.44
C THR A 142 10.54 -12.02 -17.68
N LEU A 143 9.74 -12.97 -17.20
CA LEU A 143 8.58 -12.73 -16.34
C LEU A 143 8.53 -13.79 -15.24
N LEU A 144 8.80 -13.37 -14.01
CA LEU A 144 8.89 -14.24 -12.84
C LEU A 144 7.82 -13.85 -11.82
N ILE A 145 7.01 -14.81 -11.39
CA ILE A 145 5.97 -14.62 -10.38
C ILE A 145 6.48 -15.10 -9.04
N TYR A 146 6.54 -14.20 -8.07
CA TYR A 146 6.99 -14.44 -6.72
C TYR A 146 5.85 -14.39 -5.72
N SER A 147 5.99 -15.16 -4.64
CA SER A 147 5.22 -15.04 -3.40
C SER A 147 6.16 -14.62 -2.27
N ALA A 148 5.59 -14.36 -1.09
CA ALA A 148 6.39 -14.16 0.12
C ALA A 148 7.34 -15.34 0.43
N SER A 149 7.06 -16.55 -0.07
CA SER A 149 7.90 -17.74 0.11
C SER A 149 8.96 -17.98 -0.99
N GLY A 150 9.08 -17.09 -1.99
CA GLY A 150 9.99 -17.25 -3.12
C GLY A 150 9.29 -17.42 -4.46
N LEU A 151 10.05 -17.81 -5.48
CA LEU A 151 9.56 -18.00 -6.85
C LEU A 151 8.43 -19.04 -6.90
N VAL A 152 7.29 -18.63 -7.45
CA VAL A 152 6.11 -19.49 -7.66
C VAL A 152 6.07 -20.03 -9.09
N ARG A 153 6.39 -19.17 -10.06
CA ARG A 153 6.31 -19.52 -11.49
C ARG A 153 7.26 -18.69 -12.32
N ASP A 154 7.89 -19.34 -13.29
CA ASP A 154 8.54 -18.67 -14.42
C ASP A 154 7.57 -18.67 -15.61
N MET A 155 7.10 -17.48 -16.00
CA MET A 155 6.18 -17.25 -17.12
C MET A 155 6.90 -16.69 -18.35
N SER A 156 8.23 -16.70 -18.39
CA SER A 156 9.00 -16.13 -19.50
C SER A 156 8.69 -16.80 -20.85
N GLY A 157 8.29 -18.08 -20.83
CA GLY A 157 7.86 -18.81 -22.02
C GLY A 157 6.48 -18.42 -22.57
N GLU A 158 5.67 -17.70 -21.78
CA GLU A 158 4.34 -17.23 -22.17
C GLU A 158 4.38 -15.88 -22.93
N CYS A 159 5.53 -15.22 -22.93
CA CYS A 159 5.72 -13.95 -23.63
C CYS A 159 5.72 -14.17 -25.15
N SER A 160 4.77 -13.53 -25.85
CA SER A 160 4.68 -13.60 -27.32
C SER A 160 5.77 -12.80 -28.05
N GLY A 161 6.56 -12.03 -27.31
CA GLY A 161 7.52 -11.03 -27.77
C GLY A 161 8.02 -10.22 -26.57
N ASN A 162 8.68 -9.10 -26.82
CA ASN A 162 9.21 -8.27 -25.73
C ASN A 162 8.06 -7.70 -24.87
N ILE A 163 8.25 -7.73 -23.55
CA ILE A 163 7.31 -7.20 -22.57
C ILE A 163 7.31 -5.68 -22.66
N LEU A 164 6.12 -5.10 -22.79
CA LEU A 164 5.90 -3.65 -22.80
C LEU A 164 5.46 -3.17 -21.41
N SER A 165 4.50 -3.86 -20.81
CA SER A 165 4.02 -3.60 -19.45
C SER A 165 3.40 -4.85 -18.83
N VAL A 166 3.45 -4.93 -17.49
CA VAL A 166 2.79 -5.97 -16.70
C VAL A 166 2.11 -5.29 -15.53
N SER A 167 0.85 -5.66 -15.29
CA SER A 167 0.14 -5.27 -14.08
C SER A 167 -0.38 -6.50 -13.36
N VAL A 168 -0.46 -6.41 -12.03
CA VAL A 168 -1.06 -7.43 -11.17
C VAL A 168 -2.02 -6.72 -10.23
N ASN A 169 -3.28 -7.14 -10.18
CA ASN A 169 -4.26 -6.53 -9.29
C ASN A 169 -4.25 -7.18 -7.89
N SER A 170 -5.00 -6.61 -6.95
CA SER A 170 -5.08 -7.11 -5.56
C SER A 170 -5.70 -8.50 -5.41
N SER A 171 -6.28 -9.08 -6.47
CA SER A 171 -6.75 -10.46 -6.54
C SER A 171 -5.80 -11.36 -7.33
N ASP A 172 -4.56 -10.91 -7.57
CA ASP A 172 -3.49 -11.61 -8.29
C ASP A 172 -3.81 -11.94 -9.77
N TYR A 173 -4.78 -11.25 -10.38
CA TYR A 173 -4.94 -11.30 -11.83
C TYR A 173 -3.85 -10.48 -12.50
N LEU A 174 -3.24 -11.05 -13.55
CA LEU A 174 -2.14 -10.44 -14.28
C LEU A 174 -2.57 -10.04 -15.68
N ALA A 175 -2.26 -8.82 -16.10
CA ALA A 175 -2.31 -8.41 -17.50
C ALA A 175 -0.88 -8.28 -18.05
N LEU A 176 -0.56 -9.08 -19.07
CA LEU A 176 0.72 -9.06 -19.78
C LEU A 176 0.52 -8.36 -21.12
N ASN A 177 1.04 -7.14 -21.26
CA ASN A 177 1.14 -6.44 -22.54
C ASN A 177 2.52 -6.69 -23.16
N ALA A 178 2.55 -7.34 -24.32
CA ALA A 178 3.77 -7.71 -25.01
C ALA A 178 3.66 -7.52 -26.52
N GLU A 179 4.82 -7.43 -27.18
CA GLU A 179 4.89 -7.51 -28.62
C GLU A 179 4.35 -8.87 -29.11
N LYS A 180 3.74 -8.86 -30.29
CA LYS A 180 3.25 -10.07 -30.93
C LYS A 180 3.31 -9.94 -32.44
N SER A 181 3.93 -10.92 -33.10
CA SER A 181 4.03 -10.93 -34.56
C SER A 181 2.65 -10.83 -35.23
N GLY A 182 2.55 -9.95 -36.23
CA GLY A 182 1.29 -9.65 -36.94
C GLY A 182 0.39 -8.62 -36.26
N TYR A 183 0.76 -8.11 -35.08
CA TYR A 183 0.01 -7.09 -34.34
C TYR A 183 0.94 -5.97 -33.88
N LYS A 184 0.37 -4.83 -33.48
CA LYS A 184 1.13 -3.74 -32.85
C LYS A 184 1.50 -4.08 -31.42
N SER A 185 0.59 -4.73 -30.71
CA SER A 185 0.76 -5.22 -29.33
C SER A 185 -0.34 -6.23 -29.02
N ALA A 186 -0.13 -7.05 -27.98
CA ALA A 186 -1.13 -7.97 -27.49
C ALA A 186 -1.14 -7.98 -25.97
N VAL A 187 -2.35 -7.98 -25.40
CA VAL A 187 -2.57 -8.15 -23.97
C VAL A 187 -3.08 -9.55 -23.71
N THR A 188 -2.44 -10.29 -22.82
CA THR A 188 -2.91 -11.58 -22.33
C THR A 188 -3.22 -11.48 -20.85
N VAL A 189 -4.38 -11.94 -20.44
CA VAL A 189 -4.81 -11.93 -19.03
C VAL A 189 -4.71 -13.34 -18.45
N TYR A 190 -4.12 -13.42 -17.27
CA TYR A 190 -4.03 -14.62 -16.46
C TYR A 190 -4.78 -14.41 -15.15
N ASP A 191 -5.48 -15.43 -14.69
CA ASP A 191 -6.07 -15.41 -13.34
C ASP A 191 -5.03 -15.64 -12.24
N ALA A 192 -5.47 -15.62 -10.98
CA ALA A 192 -4.62 -15.86 -9.82
C ALA A 192 -3.94 -17.24 -9.79
N SER A 193 -4.49 -18.23 -10.49
CA SER A 193 -3.86 -19.54 -10.67
C SER A 193 -2.83 -19.55 -11.80
N GLY A 194 -2.69 -18.43 -12.51
CA GLY A 194 -1.83 -18.23 -13.67
C GLY A 194 -2.36 -18.92 -14.92
N GLU A 195 -3.64 -19.29 -14.97
CA GLU A 195 -4.30 -19.80 -16.17
C GLU A 195 -4.74 -18.64 -17.06
N LYS A 196 -4.56 -18.81 -18.37
CA LYS A 196 -4.95 -17.79 -19.34
C LYS A 196 -6.48 -17.70 -19.45
N THR A 197 -7.03 -16.52 -19.19
CA THR A 197 -8.49 -16.29 -19.23
C THR A 197 -8.94 -15.40 -20.38
N PHE A 198 -8.08 -14.53 -20.90
CA PHE A 198 -8.42 -13.62 -21.99
C PHE A 198 -7.20 -13.23 -22.82
N ALA A 199 -7.42 -12.84 -24.08
CA ALA A 199 -6.40 -12.24 -24.93
C ALA A 199 -7.01 -11.21 -25.87
N PHE A 200 -6.36 -10.05 -25.97
CA PHE A 200 -6.68 -8.97 -26.88
C PHE A 200 -5.47 -8.72 -27.78
N ASN A 201 -5.68 -8.67 -29.10
CA ASN A 201 -4.61 -8.36 -30.04
C ASN A 201 -4.94 -7.05 -30.75
N SER A 202 -4.11 -6.02 -30.56
CA SER A 202 -4.31 -4.72 -31.18
C SER A 202 -3.58 -4.66 -32.52
N SER A 203 -4.33 -4.59 -33.63
CA SER A 203 -3.78 -4.46 -34.98
C SER A 203 -3.47 -3.02 -35.38
N GLU A 204 -4.21 -2.06 -34.83
CA GLU A 204 -4.18 -0.67 -35.30
C GLU A 204 -3.32 0.23 -34.41
N HIS A 205 -3.35 0.01 -33.10
CA HIS A 205 -2.71 0.89 -32.12
C HIS A 205 -1.76 0.13 -31.20
N TYR A 206 -0.71 0.81 -30.72
CA TYR A 206 0.13 0.27 -29.64
C TYR A 206 -0.61 0.41 -28.31
N VAL A 207 -0.74 -0.67 -27.56
CA VAL A 207 -1.19 -0.64 -26.16
C VAL A 207 -0.03 -0.14 -25.32
N ILE A 208 -0.25 0.96 -24.61
CA ILE A 208 0.70 1.55 -23.65
C ILE A 208 0.67 0.74 -22.36
N ASP A 209 -0.53 0.53 -21.82
CA ASP A 209 -0.73 -0.14 -20.55
C ASP A 209 -2.08 -0.87 -20.51
N ALA A 210 -2.17 -1.89 -19.67
CA ALA A 210 -3.39 -2.64 -19.45
C ALA A 210 -3.47 -3.18 -18.02
N VAL A 211 -4.68 -3.17 -17.45
CA VAL A 211 -4.96 -3.67 -16.11
C VAL A 211 -6.22 -4.53 -16.08
N VAL A 212 -6.20 -5.58 -15.26
CA VAL A 212 -7.44 -6.28 -14.89
C VAL A 212 -8.11 -5.51 -13.77
N MET A 213 -9.34 -5.07 -14.01
CA MET A 213 -10.11 -4.30 -13.05
C MET A 213 -10.41 -5.13 -11.79
N ARG A 214 -10.72 -4.45 -10.68
CA ARG A 214 -10.91 -5.08 -9.36
C ARG A 214 -12.00 -6.15 -9.32
N ASP A 215 -12.98 -6.09 -10.21
CA ASP A 215 -14.04 -7.10 -10.31
C ASP A 215 -13.59 -8.43 -10.93
N CYS A 216 -12.35 -8.47 -11.47
CA CYS A 216 -11.77 -9.61 -12.18
C CYS A 216 -12.64 -10.13 -13.34
N LYS A 217 -13.50 -9.26 -13.89
CA LYS A 217 -14.40 -9.54 -15.01
C LYS A 217 -14.14 -8.64 -16.19
N ARG A 218 -13.42 -7.54 -15.99
CA ARG A 218 -13.09 -6.58 -17.02
C ARG A 218 -11.60 -6.27 -17.05
N MET A 219 -11.11 -5.91 -18.22
CA MET A 219 -9.77 -5.39 -18.46
C MET A 219 -9.91 -3.99 -19.05
N ALA A 220 -9.12 -3.05 -18.55
CA ALA A 220 -8.90 -1.78 -19.22
C ALA A 220 -7.57 -1.84 -19.98
N ALA A 221 -7.56 -1.38 -21.22
CA ALA A 221 -6.34 -1.19 -22.00
C ALA A 221 -6.32 0.23 -22.56
N VAL A 222 -5.15 0.87 -22.50
CA VAL A 222 -4.95 2.20 -23.07
C VAL A 222 -4.06 2.07 -24.29
N THR A 223 -4.56 2.59 -25.41
CA THR A 223 -3.83 2.59 -26.67
C THR A 223 -3.36 3.99 -27.03
N LEU A 224 -2.13 4.09 -27.53
CA LEU A 224 -1.55 5.32 -28.04
C LEU A 224 -2.36 5.83 -29.23
N GLY A 225 -2.81 7.07 -29.13
CA GLY A 225 -3.57 7.75 -30.17
C GLY A 225 -3.05 9.15 -30.44
N GLU A 226 -3.40 9.67 -31.61
CA GLU A 226 -3.10 11.05 -32.01
C GLU A 226 -4.35 11.64 -32.67
N SER A 227 -4.66 12.89 -32.32
CA SER A 227 -5.71 13.68 -32.96
C SER A 227 -5.19 15.11 -33.14
N ASP A 228 -5.29 15.63 -34.36
CA ASP A 228 -4.90 17.00 -34.72
C ASP A 228 -3.49 17.41 -34.26
N GLY A 229 -2.52 16.50 -34.35
CA GLY A 229 -1.13 16.74 -33.95
C GLY A 229 -0.89 16.69 -32.45
N THR A 230 -1.85 16.21 -31.66
CA THR A 230 -1.77 16.09 -30.20
C THR A 230 -2.04 14.66 -29.74
N PHE A 231 -1.45 14.26 -28.60
CA PHE A 231 -1.75 12.96 -28.00
C PHE A 231 -3.23 12.84 -27.67
N ALA A 232 -3.81 11.70 -28.00
CA ALA A 232 -5.22 11.40 -27.79
C ALA A 232 -5.35 9.91 -27.44
N ASP A 233 -4.75 9.52 -26.32
CA ASP A 233 -4.75 8.15 -25.85
C ASP A 233 -6.18 7.66 -25.62
N THR A 234 -6.45 6.40 -25.96
CA THR A 234 -7.80 5.84 -25.89
C THR A 234 -7.87 4.76 -24.82
N VAL A 235 -8.71 4.97 -23.81
CA VAL A 235 -9.02 4.03 -22.75
C VAL A 235 -10.19 3.16 -23.19
N SER A 236 -9.95 1.87 -23.37
CA SER A 236 -10.98 0.90 -23.76
C SER A 236 -11.18 -0.13 -22.66
N ILE A 237 -12.43 -0.42 -22.31
CA ILE A 237 -12.79 -1.46 -21.33
C ILE A 237 -13.40 -2.65 -22.05
N TYR A 238 -12.91 -3.84 -21.73
CA TYR A 238 -13.32 -5.11 -22.29
C TYR A 238 -13.81 -6.04 -21.19
N SER A 239 -14.96 -6.67 -21.37
CA SER A 239 -15.33 -7.84 -20.59
C SER A 239 -14.41 -9.02 -20.91
N LEU A 240 -13.90 -9.70 -19.88
CA LEU A 240 -13.11 -10.92 -20.03
C LEU A 240 -14.00 -12.01 -20.65
N GLY A 241 -13.82 -12.26 -21.94
CA GLY A 241 -14.67 -13.13 -22.75
C GLY A 241 -15.19 -12.49 -24.04
N SER A 242 -14.95 -11.19 -24.24
CA SER A 242 -15.30 -10.44 -25.44
C SER A 242 -14.10 -9.63 -25.93
N ASP A 243 -13.79 -9.71 -27.22
CA ASP A 243 -12.80 -8.86 -27.90
C ASP A 243 -13.37 -7.50 -28.32
N LYS A 244 -14.68 -7.30 -28.16
CA LYS A 244 -15.35 -6.01 -28.34
C LYS A 244 -15.31 -5.21 -27.05
N ALA A 245 -14.89 -3.95 -27.15
CA ALA A 245 -14.92 -3.00 -26.05
C ALA A 245 -16.37 -2.67 -25.64
N ASP A 246 -16.62 -2.69 -24.34
CA ASP A 246 -17.87 -2.26 -23.69
C ASP A 246 -17.93 -0.74 -23.57
N SER A 247 -16.77 -0.09 -23.39
CA SER A 247 -16.63 1.36 -23.28
C SER A 247 -15.33 1.83 -23.89
N VAL A 248 -15.35 3.02 -24.50
CA VAL A 248 -14.20 3.65 -25.16
C VAL A 248 -14.23 5.14 -24.83
N ASN A 249 -13.15 5.66 -24.26
CA ASN A 249 -12.98 7.07 -23.92
C ASN A 249 -11.64 7.58 -24.41
N THR A 250 -11.58 8.85 -24.79
CA THR A 250 -10.35 9.50 -25.26
C THR A 250 -9.83 10.47 -24.20
N LEU A 251 -8.55 10.34 -23.87
CA LEU A 251 -7.77 11.28 -23.06
C LEU A 251 -7.18 12.35 -23.99
N THR A 252 -7.98 13.30 -24.42
CA THR A 252 -7.56 14.33 -25.38
C THR A 252 -6.50 15.25 -24.79
N GLY A 253 -5.38 15.43 -25.51
CA GLY A 253 -4.31 16.35 -25.14
C GLY A 253 -3.47 15.88 -23.96
N SER A 254 -3.50 14.59 -23.62
CA SER A 254 -2.80 14.03 -22.46
C SER A 254 -2.12 12.73 -22.82
N LEU A 255 -0.87 12.58 -22.39
CA LEU A 255 -0.11 11.33 -22.52
C LEU A 255 -0.31 10.49 -21.26
N LEU A 256 -0.69 9.22 -21.42
CA LEU A 256 -0.74 8.29 -20.30
C LEU A 256 0.67 8.05 -19.73
N LEU A 257 0.81 8.23 -18.41
CA LEU A 257 2.00 7.90 -17.65
C LEU A 257 1.87 6.58 -16.91
N SER A 258 0.68 6.30 -16.34
CA SER A 258 0.37 5.01 -15.73
C SER A 258 -1.13 4.73 -15.70
N LEU A 259 -1.49 3.44 -15.79
CA LEU A 259 -2.83 2.94 -15.55
C LEU A 259 -2.83 2.16 -14.23
N ASP A 260 -3.63 2.61 -13.26
CA ASP A 260 -3.67 2.02 -11.91
C ASP A 260 -5.09 2.12 -11.34
N SER A 261 -5.22 1.98 -10.02
CA SER A 261 -6.46 2.17 -9.31
C SER A 261 -6.29 3.05 -8.08
N VAL A 262 -7.19 4.02 -7.92
CA VAL A 262 -7.37 4.79 -6.68
C VAL A 262 -8.58 4.22 -5.96
N ALA A 263 -8.37 3.64 -4.78
CA ALA A 263 -9.46 3.08 -3.96
C ALA A 263 -10.33 2.00 -4.67
N GLY A 264 -9.78 1.29 -5.67
CA GLY A 264 -10.53 0.33 -6.48
C GLY A 264 -11.23 0.93 -7.71
N THR A 265 -11.21 2.26 -7.88
CA THR A 265 -11.64 2.95 -9.09
C THR A 265 -10.51 2.99 -10.10
N LEU A 266 -10.78 2.72 -11.38
CA LEU A 266 -9.76 2.77 -12.42
C LEU A 266 -9.27 4.21 -12.59
N SER A 267 -7.95 4.40 -12.62
CA SER A 267 -7.34 5.72 -12.75
C SER A 267 -6.30 5.74 -13.86
N CYS A 268 -6.40 6.76 -14.73
CA CYS A 268 -5.37 7.12 -15.69
C CYS A 268 -4.61 8.33 -15.16
N LEU A 269 -3.34 8.15 -14.85
CA LEU A 269 -2.44 9.24 -14.53
C LEU A 269 -1.80 9.74 -15.83
N THR A 270 -2.01 11.01 -16.15
CA THR A 270 -1.46 11.65 -17.33
C THR A 270 -0.44 12.73 -16.96
N ASP A 271 0.20 13.32 -17.96
CA ASP A 271 1.08 14.48 -17.78
C ASP A 271 0.34 15.76 -17.36
N GLU A 272 -0.98 15.84 -17.55
CA GLU A 272 -1.79 17.01 -17.17
C GLU A 272 -2.82 16.76 -16.06
N SER A 273 -3.20 15.50 -15.79
CA SER A 273 -4.31 15.20 -14.88
C SER A 273 -4.29 13.78 -14.32
N LEU A 274 -5.02 13.58 -13.23
CA LEU A 274 -5.50 12.28 -12.79
C LEU A 274 -6.96 12.13 -13.23
N THR A 275 -7.25 11.17 -14.10
CA THR A 275 -8.60 10.90 -14.62
C THR A 275 -9.11 9.58 -14.08
N LEU A 276 -10.36 9.55 -13.61
CA LEU A 276 -10.97 8.41 -12.92
C LEU A 276 -12.17 7.89 -13.70
N PHE A 277 -12.29 6.57 -13.75
CA PHE A 277 -13.36 5.89 -14.45
C PHE A 277 -14.14 5.00 -13.49
N SER A 278 -15.46 5.09 -13.61
CA SER A 278 -16.40 4.14 -13.06
C SER A 278 -16.08 2.73 -13.58
N SER A 279 -16.59 1.73 -12.87
CA SER A 279 -16.37 0.33 -13.23
C SER A 279 -16.81 0.00 -14.66
N ASP A 280 -17.85 0.66 -15.18
CA ASP A 280 -18.34 0.52 -16.56
C ASP A 280 -17.53 1.32 -17.60
N GLY A 281 -16.50 2.04 -17.16
CA GLY A 281 -15.66 2.87 -18.01
C GLY A 281 -16.24 4.23 -18.33
N THR A 282 -17.30 4.68 -17.66
CA THR A 282 -17.70 6.09 -17.74
C THR A 282 -16.74 6.96 -16.94
N LEU A 283 -16.44 8.16 -17.45
CA LEU A 283 -15.66 9.15 -16.71
C LEU A 283 -16.38 9.50 -15.40
N SER A 284 -15.77 9.18 -14.26
CA SER A 284 -16.35 9.43 -12.93
C SER A 284 -15.82 10.69 -12.26
N GLY A 285 -14.63 11.15 -12.66
CA GLY A 285 -14.01 12.33 -12.08
C GLY A 285 -12.65 12.64 -12.68
N SER A 286 -12.15 13.84 -12.44
CA SER A 286 -10.78 14.20 -12.80
C SER A 286 -10.22 15.30 -11.92
N TYR A 287 -8.91 15.27 -11.71
CA TYR A 287 -8.13 16.33 -11.10
C TYR A 287 -7.11 16.84 -12.10
N ARG A 288 -7.29 18.07 -12.59
CA ARG A 288 -6.32 18.74 -13.46
C ARG A 288 -5.24 19.38 -12.61
N TYR A 289 -3.98 19.18 -12.97
CA TYR A 289 -2.87 19.69 -12.17
C TYR A 289 -2.84 21.21 -12.16
N GLU A 290 -2.73 21.79 -10.97
CA GLU A 290 -2.52 23.23 -10.82
C GLU A 290 -1.10 23.65 -11.25
N TYR A 291 -0.13 22.76 -11.02
CA TYR A 291 1.27 22.94 -11.39
C TYR A 291 1.61 21.98 -12.53
N PRO A 292 2.27 22.44 -13.62
CA PRO A 292 2.33 21.72 -14.89
C PRO A 292 3.29 20.53 -14.91
N TYR A 293 4.04 20.27 -13.84
CA TYR A 293 5.03 19.19 -13.80
C TYR A 293 4.72 18.20 -12.68
N LEU A 294 4.25 17.01 -13.05
CA LEU A 294 4.18 15.87 -12.14
C LEU A 294 5.60 15.37 -11.82
N ARG A 295 5.93 15.26 -10.52
CA ARG A 295 7.24 14.81 -10.01
C ARG A 295 7.21 13.46 -9.34
N GLY A 296 6.06 13.09 -8.80
CA GLY A 296 5.85 11.83 -8.12
C GLY A 296 4.37 11.59 -7.94
N SER A 297 3.99 10.33 -7.82
CA SER A 297 2.62 9.94 -7.53
C SER A 297 2.61 8.65 -6.72
N SER A 298 1.53 8.41 -5.99
CA SER A 298 1.29 7.14 -5.34
C SER A 298 -0.22 6.91 -5.21
N MET A 299 -0.70 5.75 -5.67
CA MET A 299 -2.12 5.37 -5.69
C MET A 299 -2.50 4.41 -4.55
N GLY A 300 -1.57 4.11 -3.63
CA GLY A 300 -1.78 3.13 -2.56
C GLY A 300 -2.61 3.62 -1.37
N GLY A 301 -3.16 4.84 -1.41
CA GLY A 301 -4.04 5.34 -0.35
C GLY A 301 -5.41 4.64 -0.35
N ASP A 302 -6.01 4.44 0.83
CA ASP A 302 -7.28 3.72 1.00
C ASP A 302 -8.42 4.34 0.17
N ASN A 303 -8.46 5.66 0.11
CA ASN A 303 -9.51 6.43 -0.56
C ASN A 303 -8.98 7.63 -1.36
N TYR A 304 -7.66 7.68 -1.60
CA TYR A 304 -6.99 8.82 -2.22
C TYR A 304 -5.72 8.43 -3.00
N ALA A 305 -5.37 9.28 -3.96
CA ALA A 305 -4.07 9.36 -4.59
C ALA A 305 -3.25 10.49 -3.95
N ALA A 306 -1.94 10.32 -3.82
CA ALA A 306 -1.01 11.39 -3.49
C ALA A 306 -0.25 11.81 -4.75
N LEU A 307 -0.23 13.11 -5.05
CA LEU A 307 0.44 13.71 -6.20
C LEU A 307 1.45 14.75 -5.73
N LEU A 308 2.66 14.69 -6.27
CA LEU A 308 3.70 15.69 -6.05
C LEU A 308 3.85 16.49 -7.34
N LEU A 309 3.45 17.75 -7.31
CA LEU A 309 3.48 18.65 -8.46
C LEU A 309 4.56 19.72 -8.28
N SER A 310 5.12 20.22 -9.37
CA SER A 310 6.12 21.28 -9.38
C SER A 310 5.74 22.38 -10.34
N ARG A 311 5.94 23.63 -9.92
CA ARG A 311 5.72 24.79 -10.78
C ARG A 311 6.77 24.89 -11.90
N TYR A 312 7.94 24.32 -11.68
CA TYR A 312 9.10 24.41 -12.57
C TYR A 312 9.68 23.04 -12.91
N ARG A 313 10.35 22.93 -14.08
CA ARG A 313 11.05 21.69 -14.49
C ARG A 313 12.24 21.32 -13.60
N SER A 314 12.70 22.24 -12.76
CA SER A 314 13.76 22.05 -11.78
C SER A 314 13.55 23.00 -10.60
N GLY A 315 13.98 22.62 -9.41
CA GLY A 315 13.81 23.37 -8.16
C GLY A 315 13.01 22.61 -7.11
N SER A 316 12.96 23.19 -5.91
CA SER A 316 12.37 22.59 -4.70
C SER A 316 10.95 23.09 -4.38
N THR A 317 10.38 23.95 -5.21
CA THR A 317 8.99 24.43 -5.03
C THR A 317 8.02 23.36 -5.52
N MET A 318 7.54 22.57 -4.57
CA MET A 318 6.61 21.47 -4.81
C MET A 318 5.26 21.78 -4.16
N LYS A 319 4.20 21.19 -4.71
CA LYS A 319 2.88 21.12 -4.10
C LYS A 319 2.49 19.66 -3.96
N LEU A 320 2.32 19.21 -2.72
CA LEU A 320 1.76 17.92 -2.41
C LEU A 320 0.23 18.05 -2.43
N VAL A 321 -0.45 17.14 -3.11
CA VAL A 321 -1.91 17.13 -3.23
C VAL A 321 -2.42 15.72 -2.95
N THR A 322 -3.51 15.62 -2.20
CA THR A 322 -4.29 14.39 -2.10
C THR A 322 -5.59 14.53 -2.88
N VAL A 323 -5.91 13.53 -3.68
CA VAL A 323 -7.08 13.53 -4.58
C VAL A 323 -7.90 12.29 -4.28
N SER A 324 -9.19 12.45 -4.02
CA SER A 324 -10.07 11.32 -3.74
C SER A 324 -10.46 10.55 -5.01
N SER A 325 -11.06 9.37 -4.84
CA SER A 325 -11.51 8.51 -5.95
C SER A 325 -12.62 9.09 -6.85
N ASP A 326 -13.17 10.26 -6.54
CA ASP A 326 -14.09 11.02 -7.42
C ASP A 326 -13.40 12.21 -8.13
N GLY A 327 -12.09 12.39 -7.94
CA GLY A 327 -11.31 13.48 -8.53
C GLY A 327 -11.27 14.76 -7.70
N THR A 328 -11.95 14.81 -6.55
CA THR A 328 -11.93 15.98 -5.67
C THR A 328 -10.59 16.09 -4.93
N GLU A 329 -9.98 17.27 -4.93
CA GLU A 329 -8.86 17.61 -4.06
C GLU A 329 -9.30 17.55 -2.58
N MET A 330 -8.63 16.71 -1.80
CA MET A 330 -8.89 16.54 -0.37
C MET A 330 -8.08 17.52 0.47
N ALA A 331 -6.81 17.70 0.12
CA ALA A 331 -5.90 18.63 0.76
C ALA A 331 -4.72 18.95 -0.17
N SER A 332 -4.10 20.10 0.08
CA SER A 332 -2.83 20.45 -0.55
C SER A 332 -1.89 21.19 0.39
N LEU A 333 -0.59 21.02 0.15
CA LEU A 333 0.49 21.59 0.94
C LEU A 333 1.62 22.04 0.02
N ASP A 334 1.91 23.34 0.00
CA ASP A 334 3.12 23.86 -0.64
C ASP A 334 4.34 23.55 0.22
N SER A 335 5.39 23.03 -0.42
CA SER A 335 6.69 22.75 0.18
C SER A 335 7.79 23.46 -0.61
N SER A 336 8.71 24.10 0.11
CA SER A 336 9.96 24.63 -0.47
C SER A 336 11.15 23.68 -0.29
N GLN A 337 10.95 22.55 0.38
CA GLN A 337 11.96 21.54 0.61
C GLN A 337 12.03 20.57 -0.57
N GLU A 338 13.22 20.09 -0.87
CA GLU A 338 13.45 19.07 -1.89
C GLU A 338 12.85 17.74 -1.41
N VAL A 339 11.94 17.19 -2.21
CA VAL A 339 11.34 15.87 -1.98
C VAL A 339 12.12 14.85 -2.80
N LEU A 340 12.72 13.87 -2.13
CA LEU A 340 13.48 12.78 -2.74
C LEU A 340 12.58 11.62 -3.16
N SER A 341 11.56 11.31 -2.36
CA SER A 341 10.66 10.19 -2.61
C SER A 341 9.34 10.38 -1.87
N MET A 342 8.27 9.78 -2.40
CA MET A 342 6.94 9.81 -1.82
C MET A 342 6.28 8.46 -2.02
N SER A 343 5.58 7.99 -0.98
CA SER A 343 4.80 6.75 -1.03
C SER A 343 3.56 6.89 -0.15
N ALA A 344 2.42 6.42 -0.63
CA ALA A 344 1.17 6.37 0.12
C ALA A 344 0.72 4.92 0.29
N ALA A 345 0.26 4.58 1.49
CA ALA A 345 -0.32 3.27 1.80
C ALA A 345 -1.35 3.43 2.92
N GLY A 346 -2.53 2.85 2.73
CA GLY A 346 -3.62 2.96 3.70
C GLY A 346 -4.01 4.43 3.90
N LYS A 347 -3.96 4.90 5.15
CA LYS A 347 -4.26 6.29 5.52
C LYS A 347 -3.03 7.18 5.70
N TYR A 348 -1.88 6.77 5.19
CA TYR A 348 -0.61 7.44 5.45
C TYR A 348 0.13 7.80 4.17
N ILE A 349 0.87 8.90 4.23
CA ILE A 349 1.73 9.37 3.15
C ILE A 349 3.11 9.59 3.73
N ALA A 350 4.08 8.81 3.30
CA ALA A 350 5.49 9.07 3.57
C ALA A 350 6.04 10.06 2.54
N VAL A 351 6.61 11.17 3.01
CA VAL A 351 7.34 12.13 2.18
C VAL A 351 8.77 12.20 2.72
N LEU A 352 9.71 11.71 1.91
CA LEU A 352 11.12 11.76 2.21
C LEU A 352 11.70 13.05 1.63
N TYR A 353 12.06 13.97 2.52
CA TYR A 353 12.84 15.15 2.22
C TYR A 353 14.34 14.86 2.28
N SER A 354 15.15 15.84 1.88
CA SER A 354 16.61 15.71 1.87
C SER A 354 17.23 15.54 3.26
N ASP A 355 16.59 16.02 4.32
CA ASP A 355 17.05 15.90 5.70
C ASP A 355 16.14 15.05 6.59
N SER A 356 14.85 14.91 6.25
CA SER A 356 13.85 14.33 7.14
C SER A 356 12.85 13.44 6.40
N LEU A 357 12.23 12.51 7.12
CA LEU A 357 11.04 11.80 6.68
C LEU A 357 9.85 12.34 7.47
N VAL A 358 8.78 12.72 6.77
CA VAL A 358 7.52 13.12 7.40
C VAL A 358 6.42 12.19 6.93
N LEU A 359 5.68 11.62 7.89
CA LEU A 359 4.46 10.89 7.62
C LEU A 359 3.28 11.83 7.79
N TYR A 360 2.43 11.92 6.77
CA TYR A 360 1.22 12.73 6.77
C TYR A 360 -0.04 11.85 6.78
N THR A 361 -1.12 12.42 7.30
CA THR A 361 -2.49 11.92 7.06
C THR A 361 -2.97 12.32 5.65
N PRO A 362 -4.12 11.83 5.17
CA PRO A 362 -4.65 12.21 3.85
C PRO A 362 -5.05 13.69 3.78
N GLN A 363 -5.25 14.35 4.93
CA GLN A 363 -5.49 15.79 5.04
C GLN A 363 -4.18 16.61 5.10
N LEU A 364 -3.04 15.97 4.82
CA LEU A 364 -1.71 16.57 4.85
C LEU A 364 -1.33 17.18 6.21
N GLN A 365 -1.85 16.59 7.29
CA GLN A 365 -1.42 16.91 8.65
C GLN A 365 -0.27 15.99 9.03
N GLU A 366 0.79 16.57 9.62
CA GLU A 366 1.93 15.81 10.10
C GLU A 366 1.48 14.83 11.20
N TYR A 367 1.69 13.54 10.94
CA TYR A 367 1.42 12.45 11.87
C TYR A 367 2.67 12.07 12.66
N ALA A 368 3.82 12.00 11.98
CA ALA A 368 5.11 11.66 12.59
C ALA A 368 6.27 12.19 11.76
N ARG A 369 7.45 12.31 12.39
CA ARG A 369 8.67 12.85 11.78
C ARG A 369 9.90 12.10 12.27
N LEU A 370 10.83 11.87 11.35
CA LEU A 370 12.19 11.39 11.60
C LEU A 370 13.17 12.39 10.99
N ASP A 371 13.94 13.09 11.84
CA ASP A 371 14.88 14.15 11.42
C ASP A 371 16.20 13.65 10.85
N ALA A 372 16.52 12.35 10.99
CA ALA A 372 17.75 11.76 10.49
C ALA A 372 17.44 10.54 9.62
N THR A 373 17.61 10.69 8.31
CA THR A 373 17.25 9.65 7.33
C THR A 373 18.45 8.92 6.75
N GLU A 374 19.66 9.07 7.30
CA GLU A 374 20.87 8.31 6.94
C GLU A 374 21.06 8.03 5.43
N TYR A 375 20.94 9.08 4.61
CA TYR A 375 21.08 8.98 3.15
C TYR A 375 20.06 8.06 2.45
N ALA A 376 18.88 7.88 3.05
CA ALA A 376 17.75 7.27 2.37
C ALA A 376 17.48 8.05 1.08
N ARG A 377 17.28 7.30 0.00
CA ARG A 377 16.94 7.82 -1.33
C ARG A 377 15.51 7.54 -1.73
N SER A 378 14.87 6.58 -1.06
CA SER A 378 13.50 6.17 -1.34
C SER A 378 12.80 5.73 -0.06
N VAL A 379 11.47 5.83 -0.07
CA VAL A 379 10.62 5.38 1.02
C VAL A 379 9.46 4.56 0.47
N ILE A 380 9.11 3.46 1.13
CA ILE A 380 7.89 2.69 0.88
C ILE A 380 7.03 2.72 2.14
N MET A 381 5.85 3.31 2.03
CA MET A 381 4.86 3.38 3.10
C MET A 381 4.16 2.02 3.27
N ARG A 382 3.79 1.68 4.50
CA ARG A 382 2.97 0.50 4.81
C ARG A 382 1.65 0.91 5.45
N GLU A 383 0.62 0.10 5.22
CA GLU A 383 -0.73 0.34 5.75
C GLU A 383 -0.77 0.41 7.29
N ASP A 384 0.17 -0.26 7.97
CA ASP A 384 0.28 -0.22 9.44
C ASP A 384 0.93 1.06 9.99
N GLY A 385 1.21 2.05 9.13
CA GLY A 385 1.80 3.31 9.52
C GLY A 385 3.32 3.27 9.69
N THR A 386 3.99 2.15 9.43
CA THR A 386 5.45 2.08 9.36
C THR A 386 5.95 2.45 7.96
N ALA A 387 7.22 2.83 7.85
CA ALA A 387 7.83 3.18 6.57
C ALA A 387 9.18 2.47 6.41
N VAL A 388 9.42 1.88 5.24
CA VAL A 388 10.72 1.31 4.88
C VAL A 388 11.51 2.39 4.16
N LEU A 389 12.60 2.86 4.79
CA LEU A 389 13.56 3.76 4.17
C LEU A 389 14.64 2.94 3.47
N ILE A 390 14.96 3.32 2.24
CA ILE A 390 15.87 2.59 1.36
C ILE A 390 17.07 3.46 1.03
N GLY A 391 18.24 3.03 1.48
CA GLY A 391 19.54 3.62 1.15
C GLY A 391 20.15 3.01 -0.12
N SER A 392 21.48 3.10 -0.21
CA SER A 392 22.25 2.57 -1.34
C SER A 392 22.50 1.05 -1.24
N SER A 393 22.83 0.55 -0.05
CA SER A 393 23.14 -0.86 0.22
C SER A 393 22.33 -1.51 1.35
N SER A 394 21.45 -0.74 1.99
CA SER A 394 20.60 -1.25 3.05
C SER A 394 19.25 -0.54 3.07
N ALA A 395 18.28 -1.16 3.74
CA ALA A 395 17.02 -0.53 4.07
C ALA A 395 16.64 -0.82 5.53
N TRP A 396 15.94 0.12 6.15
CA TRP A 396 15.56 0.05 7.55
C TRP A 396 14.10 0.47 7.72
N LEU A 397 13.50 -0.05 8.78
CA LEU A 397 12.13 0.22 9.13
C LEU A 397 12.09 1.39 10.12
N TYR A 398 11.28 2.39 9.82
CA TYR A 398 10.86 3.41 10.77
C TYR A 398 9.49 3.05 11.34
N ILE A 399 9.42 2.98 12.67
CA ILE A 399 8.22 2.68 13.45
C ILE A 399 7.86 3.93 14.26
N PRO A 400 6.85 4.71 13.84
CA PRO A 400 6.42 5.91 14.56
C PRO A 400 5.71 5.64 15.88
#